data_AF-A0A520PH14-F1
#
_entry.id   AF-A0A520PH14-F1
#
_cell.length_a   1.000
_cell.length_b   1.000
_cell.length_c   1.000
_cell.angle_alpha   90.00
_cell.angle_beta   90.00
_cell.angle_gamma   90.00
#
_symmetry.space_group_name_H-M   'P 1'
#
loop_
_entity.id
_entity.type
_entity.pdbx_description
1 polymer ?
#
loop_
_entity_poly.entity_id
_entity_poly.type
_entity_poly.pdbx_seq_one_letter_code
_entity_poly.pdbx_strand_id
1 'polypeptide(L)'
;MIKTENLGQLMPVRFFGLFGQHHGLELELKKKLAKSIKKDIFFDYKNRCYEIQSFSLKGTRRYINVREIPNPGLYNTRERLQILN
;
A
#
# COMPACT_ATOMS: atom_id res chain seq x y z
N MET A 1 -6.50 19.20 -25.49
CA MET A 1 -7.45 19.08 -24.36
C MET A 1 -7.37 17.63 -23.88
N ILE A 2 -6.46 17.33 -22.95
CA ILE A 2 -6.24 15.95 -22.48
C ILE A 2 -7.38 15.64 -21.49
N LYS A 3 -8.19 14.62 -21.83
CA LYS A 3 -9.22 14.09 -20.94
C LYS A 3 -8.54 13.59 -19.67
N THR A 4 -8.70 14.32 -18.57
CA THR A 4 -8.38 13.86 -17.22
C THR A 4 -9.37 12.76 -16.89
N GLU A 5 -9.04 11.53 -17.30
CA GLU A 5 -9.76 10.36 -16.86
C GLU A 5 -9.81 10.36 -15.33
N ASN A 6 -10.97 9.99 -14.81
CA ASN A 6 -11.33 10.01 -13.41
C ASN A 6 -10.39 9.07 -12.61
N LEU A 7 -9.16 9.51 -12.33
CA LEU A 7 -8.15 8.83 -11.52
C LEU A 7 -8.75 8.72 -10.13
N GLY A 8 -9.38 7.59 -9.83
CA GLY A 8 -10.17 7.39 -8.62
C GLY A 8 -9.42 7.91 -7.40
N GLN A 9 -10.02 8.89 -6.72
CA GLN A 9 -9.45 9.72 -5.65
C GLN A 9 -8.19 9.12 -4.99
N LEU A 10 -7.05 9.79 -5.16
CA LEU A 10 -5.81 9.38 -4.50
C LEU A 10 -5.89 9.72 -2.99
N MET A 11 -5.29 8.86 -2.17
CA MET A 11 -5.31 8.97 -0.73
C MET A 11 -3.89 8.87 -0.18
N PRO A 12 -3.32 9.95 0.39
CA PRO A 12 -2.01 9.88 1.03
C PRO A 12 -2.09 9.04 2.31
N VAL A 13 -1.13 8.13 2.47
CA VAL A 13 -1.02 7.20 3.59
C VAL A 13 0.45 7.03 3.96
N ARG A 14 0.77 7.04 5.26
CA ARG A 14 2.14 6.75 5.73
C ARG A 14 2.38 5.26 5.86
N PHE A 15 3.43 4.78 5.22
CA PHE A 15 3.89 3.39 5.27
C PHE A 15 5.08 3.25 6.22
N PHE A 16 4.96 2.39 7.21
CA PHE A 16 6.02 2.07 8.17
C PHE A 16 6.50 0.62 7.96
N GLY A 17 7.80 0.37 8.17
CA GLY A 17 8.39 -0.95 7.97
C GLY A 17 8.92 -1.22 6.56
N LEU A 18 8.95 -0.17 5.71
CA LEU A 18 9.66 -0.23 4.43
C LEU A 18 11.17 -0.29 4.67
N PHE A 19 11.83 -1.24 4.02
CA PHE A 19 13.27 -1.45 4.21
C PHE A 19 14.06 -0.18 3.83
N GLY A 20 15.02 0.20 4.69
CA GLY A 20 15.83 1.41 4.51
C GLY A 20 15.09 2.72 4.74
N GLN A 21 13.84 2.71 5.22
CA GLN A 21 13.10 3.91 5.63
C GLN A 21 13.01 3.96 7.16
N HIS A 22 13.68 4.93 7.77
CA HIS A 22 13.68 5.11 9.23
C HIS A 22 12.39 5.76 9.75
N HIS A 23 11.64 6.44 8.89
CA HIS A 23 10.37 7.09 9.20
C HIS A 23 9.26 6.60 8.27
N GLY A 24 8.01 6.85 8.65
CA GLY A 24 6.86 6.54 7.80
C GLY A 24 6.95 7.31 6.49
N LEU A 25 6.97 6.60 5.37
CA LEU A 25 7.01 7.19 4.03
C LEU A 25 5.58 7.47 3.56
N GLU A 26 5.28 8.69 3.17
CA GLU A 26 3.98 9.03 2.61
C GLU A 26 3.90 8.58 1.14
N LEU A 27 2.94 7.71 0.84
CA LEU A 27 2.68 7.18 -0.51
C LEU A 27 1.18 7.33 -0.82
N GLU A 28 0.85 7.40 -2.10
CA GLU A 28 -0.53 7.55 -2.54
C GLU A 28 -1.19 6.20 -2.87
N LEU A 29 -2.37 5.98 -2.30
CA LEU A 29 -3.23 4.85 -2.61
C LEU A 29 -4.43 5.26 -3.45
N LYS A 30 -4.76 4.46 -4.46
CA LYS A 30 -6.05 4.62 -5.17
C LYS A 30 -7.20 4.27 -4.22
N LYS A 31 -8.14 5.20 -3.93
CA LYS A 31 -9.21 5.02 -2.91
C LYS A 31 -10.04 3.76 -3.07
N LYS A 32 -10.28 3.31 -4.30
CA LYS A 32 -11.08 2.10 -4.56
C LYS A 32 -10.48 0.87 -3.86
N LEU A 33 -9.17 0.83 -3.64
CA LEU A 33 -8.47 -0.27 -2.96
C LEU A 33 -8.48 -0.14 -1.43
N ALA A 34 -8.59 1.07 -0.86
CA ALA A 34 -8.63 1.27 0.58
C ALA A 34 -9.81 0.57 1.26
N LYS A 35 -10.92 0.39 0.53
CA LYS A 35 -12.08 -0.40 0.98
C LYS A 35 -11.85 -1.92 0.92
N SER A 36 -10.88 -2.36 0.13
CA SER A 36 -10.54 -3.77 -0.07
C SER A 36 -9.38 -4.23 0.81
N ILE A 37 -8.72 -3.32 1.55
CA ILE A 37 -7.61 -3.72 2.43
C ILE A 37 -8.13 -4.67 3.52
N LYS A 38 -7.79 -5.95 3.38
CA LYS A 38 -7.97 -7.05 4.34
C LYS A 38 -6.59 -7.55 4.80
N LYS A 39 -6.56 -8.47 5.78
CA LYS A 39 -5.35 -9.24 6.11
C LYS A 39 -4.86 -10.00 4.88
N ASP A 40 -3.56 -10.28 4.82
CA ASP A 40 -2.88 -11.06 3.77
C ASP A 40 -2.79 -10.39 2.39
N ILE A 41 -2.89 -9.06 2.34
CA ILE A 41 -2.67 -8.30 1.11
C ILE A 41 -1.21 -7.91 1.00
N PHE A 42 -0.67 -8.19 -0.18
CA PHE A 42 0.70 -7.84 -0.52
C PHE A 42 0.76 -6.63 -1.44
N PHE A 43 1.89 -5.94 -1.42
CA PHE A 43 2.23 -4.96 -2.44
C PHE A 43 3.72 -4.97 -2.74
N ASP A 44 4.04 -4.55 -3.96
CA ASP A 44 5.40 -4.42 -4.43
C ASP A 44 5.84 -2.95 -4.32
N TYR A 45 7.03 -2.72 -3.75
CA TYR A 45 7.65 -1.41 -3.67
C TYR A 45 9.18 -1.54 -3.81
N LYS A 46 9.78 -0.79 -4.75
CA LYS A 46 11.23 -0.81 -5.03
C LYS A 46 11.82 -2.24 -5.12
N ASN A 47 11.20 -3.10 -5.93
CA ASN A 47 11.59 -4.49 -6.16
C ASN A 47 11.51 -5.41 -4.93
N ARG A 48 10.81 -5.00 -3.87
CA ARG A 48 10.55 -5.80 -2.68
C ARG A 48 9.06 -6.01 -2.51
N CYS A 49 8.68 -7.13 -1.89
CA CYS A 49 7.29 -7.44 -1.59
C CYS A 49 7.03 -7.25 -0.10
N TYR A 50 5.90 -6.67 0.23
CA TYR A 50 5.50 -6.34 1.60
C TYR A 50 4.10 -6.85 1.90
N GLU A 51 3.92 -7.40 3.08
CA GLU A 51 2.61 -7.76 3.64
C GLU A 51 2.12 -6.67 4.59
N ILE A 52 0.84 -6.32 4.45
CA ILE A 52 0.17 -5.41 5.39
C ILE A 52 -0.06 -6.14 6.72
N GLN A 53 0.55 -5.63 7.79
CA GLN A 53 0.40 -6.17 9.14
C GLN A 53 -0.78 -5.52 9.89
N SER A 54 -0.88 -4.19 9.79
CA SER A 54 -1.96 -3.41 10.42
C SER A 54 -2.13 -2.06 9.71
N PHE A 55 -3.29 -1.44 9.86
CA PHE A 55 -3.57 -0.16 9.21
C PHE A 55 -4.67 0.63 9.93
N SER A 56 -4.64 1.95 9.73
CA SER A 56 -5.78 2.84 9.97
C SER A 56 -5.93 3.75 8.75
N LEU A 57 -7.09 3.75 8.11
CA LEU A 57 -7.37 4.60 6.95
C LEU A 57 -8.46 5.64 7.25
N LYS A 58 -8.81 5.80 8.53
CA LYS A 58 -9.86 6.73 9.00
C LYS A 58 -9.25 8.03 9.50
N GLY A 59 -9.99 9.13 9.31
CA GLY A 59 -9.62 10.45 9.82
C GLY A 59 -8.35 11.02 9.18
N THR A 60 -7.61 11.82 9.96
CA THR A 60 -6.37 12.51 9.55
C THR A 60 -5.12 11.65 9.74
N ARG A 61 -5.20 10.58 10.54
CA ARG A 61 -4.07 9.67 10.81
C ARG A 61 -4.19 8.39 9.98
N ARG A 62 -3.78 8.50 8.72
CA ARG A 62 -3.78 7.37 7.78
C ARG A 62 -2.40 6.71 7.75
N TYR A 63 -2.35 5.44 8.12
CA TYR A 63 -1.10 4.68 8.11
C TYR A 63 -1.33 3.21 7.77
N ILE A 64 -0.26 2.59 7.27
CA ILE A 64 -0.13 1.15 7.06
C ILE A 64 1.23 0.72 7.63
N ASN A 65 1.22 -0.27 8.50
CA ASN A 65 2.42 -0.95 8.97
C ASN A 65 2.60 -2.21 8.13
N VAL A 66 3.82 -2.43 7.66
CA VAL A 66 4.14 -3.50 6.72
C VAL A 66 5.34 -4.30 7.20
N ARG A 67 5.47 -5.51 6.67
CA ARG A 67 6.65 -6.35 6.85
C ARG A 67 7.11 -6.83 5.49
N GLU A 68 8.41 -6.78 5.25
CA GLU A 68 8.99 -7.39 4.03
C GLU A 68 8.82 -8.90 4.05
N ILE A 69 8.38 -9.46 2.92
CA ILE A 69 8.21 -10.89 2.73
C ILE A 69 9.26 -11.37 1.71
N PRO A 70 10.21 -12.23 2.13
CA PRO A 70 11.14 -12.86 1.20
C PRO A 70 10.39 -13.91 0.37
N ASN A 71 10.81 -14.13 -0.88
CA ASN A 71 10.27 -15.16 -1.77
C ASN A 71 8.72 -15.12 -1.90
N PRO A 72 8.14 -14.00 -2.38
CA PRO A 72 6.68 -13.81 -2.41
C PRO A 72 5.92 -14.88 -3.22
N GLY A 73 6.59 -15.58 -4.15
CA GLY A 73 6.01 -16.68 -4.91
C GLY A 73 5.63 -17.93 -4.09
N LEU A 74 6.09 -18.03 -2.83
CA LEU A 74 5.71 -19.12 -1.91
C LEU A 74 4.40 -18.86 -1.17
N TYR A 75 3.82 -17.67 -1.33
CA TYR A 75 2.64 -17.22 -0.60
C TYR A 75 1.45 -17.14 -1.55
N ASN A 76 0.33 -17.73 -1.12
CA ASN A 76 -0.87 -17.81 -1.93
C ASN A 76 -1.65 -16.49 -1.91
N THR A 77 -1.14 -15.45 -2.57
CA THR A 77 -1.76 -14.12 -2.57
C THR A 77 -2.57 -13.87 -3.81
N ARG A 78 -3.89 -13.71 -3.60
CA ARG A 78 -4.86 -13.44 -4.67
C ARG A 78 -5.00 -11.95 -4.98
N GLU A 79 -4.60 -11.07 -4.05
CA GLU A 79 -4.79 -9.62 -4.16
C GLU A 79 -3.47 -8.87 -3.93
N ARG A 80 -3.10 -8.03 -4.91
CA ARG A 80 -1.99 -7.09 -4.79
C ARG A 80 -2.50 -5.66 -4.75
N LEU A 81 -2.10 -4.93 -3.72
CA LEU A 81 -2.40 -3.52 -3.59
C LEU A 81 -1.47 -2.71 -4.49
N GLN A 82 -2.07 -1.89 -5.36
CA GLN A 82 -1.33 -0.99 -6.22
C GLN A 82 -1.01 0.30 -5.47
N ILE A 83 0.28 0.58 -5.29
CA ILE A 83 0.80 1.85 -4.77
C ILE A 83 1.23 2.73 -5.94
N LEU A 84 0.94 4.03 -5.85
CA LEU A 84 1.48 5.03 -6.77
C LEU A 84 2.61 5.80 -6.09
N ASN A 85 3.62 6.14 -6.88
CA ASN A 85 4.87 6.73 -6.42
C ASN A 85 5.02 8.16 -6.93
#